data_AF-A0A4Y7SPB9-F1
#
_entry.id   AF-A0A4Y7SPB9-F1
#
_cell.length_a   1.000
_cell.length_b   1.000
_cell.length_c   1.000
_cell.angle_alpha   90.00
_cell.angle_beta   90.00
_cell.angle_gamma   90.00
#
_symmetry.space_group_name_H-M   'P 1'
#
loop_
_entity.id
_entity.type
_entity.pdbx_description
1 polymer ?
#
loop_
_entity_poly.entity_id
_entity_poly.type
_entity_poly.pdbx_seq_one_letter_code
_entity_poly.pdbx_strand_id
1 'polypeptide(L)'
;MVGGRLFNLLSFVGRAAAWVELDPKLIPRIDEPLNVFSLGRPSFLPEELLKTIVGNTATGAVNFTKGDGNGTKTHIYDGEDIVGYFDTNTGEARVFPDYTTIKAANGSINVKNGINFFKRGSRFFPADDTFLELVKGSSLIGSTILDTPDGSEQTPESTYLTLATIKRTLQAGNKTYPVCGPGSQATFGVGPGDKVLSVSYLWKPAKKNEECVKPSPIDAVVKRIKEGLVLNAVEDNKHVIKVYHVDTCFYDSGVNFIQPVYRVFAETFVHGEKKPTNATQILRYFPIGDTTPENLLPPGPSGDAEPPVQPDTQVLASRSFDSFPPLHQRGIKPRVTVGRYVTRNDSAQAAFLDNANVFWKNLVSSSSIEFVNSQYYWAYPWLYGSSASSFVNNVNVALTESHGAFHLFSTFADSGSVDAVTIPGGLPSTGYGPGPKSTGLAYWLINSCEVIPTRIDFEALSDPAPKCQVFDPWWPVFRGGIHAIMGWRTSPFFSDNVAVNTAAAMALGRPVASSWLNAAHTDPAFNGRPTYVGHGTGITQPNGRATVIYPCGRGSDRAWQVEDLGKPTCLEMRYYNND
;
A
#
# COMPACT_ATOMS: atom_id res chain seq x y z
N MET A 1 -49.19 9.74 -7.56
CA MET A 1 -48.63 8.40 -7.87
C MET A 1 -47.24 8.29 -7.27
N VAL A 2 -47.17 7.93 -5.99
CA VAL A 2 -45.92 7.66 -5.25
C VAL A 2 -46.09 6.25 -4.71
N GLY A 3 -45.57 5.25 -5.42
CA GLY A 3 -45.84 3.85 -5.06
C GLY A 3 -45.08 2.77 -5.83
N GLY A 4 -44.19 3.12 -6.76
CA GLY A 4 -43.51 2.14 -7.62
C GLY A 4 -42.01 1.92 -7.37
N ARG A 5 -41.33 2.75 -6.56
CA ARG A 5 -39.86 2.70 -6.41
C ARG A 5 -39.35 1.99 -5.15
N LEU A 6 -40.19 1.74 -4.13
CA LEU A 6 -39.75 1.07 -2.90
C LEU A 6 -39.74 -0.47 -3.01
N PHE A 7 -40.60 -1.06 -3.84
CA PHE A 7 -40.74 -2.51 -3.97
C PHE A 7 -39.64 -3.19 -4.83
N ASN A 8 -38.94 -2.43 -5.68
CA ASN A 8 -37.80 -2.95 -6.44
C ASN A 8 -36.48 -2.95 -5.65
N LEU A 9 -36.34 -2.17 -4.57
CA LEU A 9 -35.13 -2.26 -3.73
C LEU A 9 -35.16 -3.51 -2.83
N LEU A 10 -36.34 -3.86 -2.29
CA LEU A 10 -36.49 -4.97 -1.34
C LEU A 10 -36.34 -6.36 -1.99
N SER A 11 -36.69 -6.51 -3.27
CA SER A 11 -36.54 -7.77 -4.01
C SER A 11 -35.10 -8.01 -4.51
N PHE A 12 -34.29 -6.95 -4.64
CA PHE A 12 -32.88 -7.06 -5.04
C PHE A 12 -31.94 -7.42 -3.88
N VAL A 13 -32.18 -6.90 -2.67
CA VAL A 13 -31.36 -7.23 -1.48
C VAL A 13 -31.40 -8.73 -1.16
N GLY A 14 -32.57 -9.38 -1.34
CA GLY A 14 -32.72 -10.82 -1.14
C GLY A 14 -31.98 -11.69 -2.15
N ARG A 15 -31.75 -11.20 -3.38
CA ARG A 15 -30.98 -11.91 -4.42
C ARG A 15 -29.48 -11.69 -4.29
N ALA A 16 -29.05 -10.48 -3.92
CA ALA A 16 -27.63 -10.16 -3.79
C ALA A 16 -26.96 -10.86 -2.58
N ALA A 17 -27.68 -11.06 -1.47
CA ALA A 17 -27.16 -11.82 -0.32
C ALA A 17 -26.86 -13.30 -0.65
N ALA A 18 -27.38 -13.83 -1.75
CA ALA A 18 -27.07 -15.18 -2.24
C ALA A 18 -25.68 -15.28 -2.91
N TRP A 19 -25.04 -14.15 -3.22
CA TRP A 19 -23.71 -14.10 -3.84
C TRP A 19 -22.57 -14.06 -2.81
N VAL A 20 -22.87 -14.17 -1.51
CA VAL A 20 -21.87 -14.26 -0.46
C VAL A 20 -21.92 -15.64 0.20
N GLU A 21 -20.86 -16.41 0.00
CA GLU A 21 -20.60 -17.68 0.67
C GLU A 21 -19.92 -17.42 2.01
N LEU A 22 -20.64 -17.70 3.10
CA LEU A 22 -20.14 -17.57 4.46
C LEU A 22 -20.63 -18.78 5.25
N ASP A 23 -19.70 -19.64 5.67
CA ASP A 23 -19.97 -20.69 6.65
C ASP A 23 -20.08 -20.05 8.05
N PRO A 24 -21.25 -20.14 8.72
CA PRO A 24 -21.41 -19.60 10.08
C PRO A 24 -20.40 -20.14 11.09
N LYS A 25 -19.79 -21.31 10.85
CA LYS A 25 -18.74 -21.87 11.71
C LYS A 25 -17.43 -21.07 11.69
N LEU A 26 -17.21 -20.23 10.68
CA LEU A 26 -16.06 -19.34 10.64
C LEU A 26 -16.18 -18.20 11.65
N ILE A 27 -17.40 -17.83 12.08
CA ILE A 27 -17.63 -16.74 13.02
C ILE A 27 -17.27 -17.22 14.44
N PRO A 28 -16.27 -16.61 15.10
CA PRO A 28 -15.91 -16.98 16.47
C PRO A 28 -17.07 -16.76 17.43
N ARG A 29 -17.34 -17.74 18.30
CA ARG A 29 -18.32 -17.58 19.38
C ARG A 29 -17.74 -16.71 20.50
N ILE A 30 -18.52 -15.71 20.88
CA ILE A 30 -18.25 -14.80 21.98
C ILE A 30 -19.39 -14.99 22.97
N ASP A 31 -19.09 -15.62 24.10
CA ASP A 31 -20.11 -16.04 25.07
C ASP A 31 -20.37 -14.97 26.15
N GLU A 32 -19.52 -13.94 26.21
CA GLU A 32 -19.55 -12.89 27.23
C GLU A 32 -19.49 -11.50 26.58
N PRO A 33 -20.09 -10.46 27.19
CA PRO A 33 -19.93 -9.07 26.74
C PRO A 33 -18.45 -8.66 26.72
N LEU A 34 -18.04 -7.93 25.68
CA LEU A 34 -16.68 -7.42 25.53
C LEU A 34 -16.62 -5.94 25.86
N ASN A 35 -15.66 -5.54 26.69
CA ASN A 35 -15.52 -4.15 27.12
C ASN A 35 -15.18 -3.21 25.95
N VAL A 36 -15.48 -1.93 26.08
CA VAL A 36 -14.99 -0.86 25.21
C VAL A 36 -13.86 -0.12 25.94
N PHE A 37 -12.91 0.45 25.21
CA PHE A 37 -11.84 1.26 25.80
C PHE A 37 -11.90 2.68 25.25
N SER A 38 -11.85 3.68 26.12
CA SER A 38 -11.73 5.08 25.72
C SER A 38 -10.26 5.45 25.49
N LEU A 39 -10.02 6.23 24.44
CA LEU A 39 -8.71 6.74 24.10
C LEU A 39 -8.45 8.04 24.86
N GLY A 40 -7.29 8.12 25.52
CA GLY A 40 -6.80 9.32 26.17
C GLY A 40 -6.18 10.31 25.19
N ARG A 41 -5.54 11.34 25.77
CA ARG A 41 -4.76 12.32 24.99
C ARG A 41 -3.59 11.64 24.28
N PRO A 42 -3.18 12.12 23.08
CA PRO A 42 -1.98 11.64 22.43
C PRO A 42 -0.75 11.70 23.35
N SER A 43 0.11 10.71 23.20
CA SER A 43 1.47 10.71 23.73
C SER A 43 2.46 11.06 22.62
N PHE A 44 3.67 11.44 23.01
CA PHE A 44 4.66 12.04 22.11
C PHE A 44 6.00 11.37 22.30
N LEU A 45 6.69 11.07 21.20
CA LEU A 45 8.10 10.67 21.26
C LEU A 45 8.93 11.80 21.90
N PRO A 46 9.89 11.49 22.79
CA PRO A 46 10.80 12.49 23.33
C PRO A 46 11.60 13.14 22.20
N GLU A 47 11.75 14.46 22.26
CA GLU A 47 12.48 15.23 21.24
C GLU A 47 13.90 14.70 21.03
N GLU A 48 14.60 14.33 22.10
CA GLU A 48 15.95 13.77 22.04
C GLU A 48 16.01 12.40 21.34
N LEU A 49 14.97 11.57 21.51
CA LEU A 49 14.87 10.31 20.77
C LEU A 49 14.61 10.60 19.29
N LEU A 50 13.72 11.53 18.98
CA LEU A 50 13.44 11.93 17.60
C LEU A 50 14.70 12.50 16.91
N LYS A 51 15.43 13.39 17.57
CA LYS A 51 16.72 13.92 17.09
C LYS A 51 17.75 12.81 16.87
N THR A 52 17.82 11.82 17.77
CA THR A 52 18.72 10.67 17.63
C THR A 52 18.36 9.83 16.40
N ILE A 53 17.08 9.53 16.20
CA ILE A 53 16.60 8.77 15.04
C ILE A 53 16.89 9.54 13.74
N VAL A 54 16.57 10.83 13.71
CA VAL A 54 16.86 11.70 12.56
C VAL A 54 18.36 11.77 12.29
N GLY A 55 19.20 11.89 13.32
CA GLY A 55 20.66 11.91 13.17
C GLY A 55 21.27 10.59 12.69
N ASN A 56 20.56 9.45 12.83
CA ASN A 56 20.97 8.19 12.21
C ASN A 56 20.61 8.10 10.73
N THR A 57 19.66 8.91 10.28
CA THR A 57 19.05 8.86 8.95
C THR A 57 19.54 9.96 8.03
N ALA A 58 19.69 11.17 8.57
CA ALA A 58 20.17 12.32 7.85
C ALA A 58 21.67 12.19 7.56
N THR A 59 22.07 12.63 6.38
CA THR A 59 23.46 12.66 5.92
C THR A 59 24.06 14.06 6.01
N GLY A 60 23.23 15.10 6.11
CA GLY A 60 23.62 16.49 6.18
C GLY A 60 23.14 17.21 7.45
N ALA A 61 22.96 18.53 7.32
CA ALA A 61 22.55 19.39 8.41
C ALA A 61 21.03 19.32 8.61
N VAL A 62 20.62 18.86 9.80
CA VAL A 62 19.22 18.67 10.16
C VAL A 62 18.62 19.97 10.70
N ASN A 63 17.49 20.39 10.13
CA ASN A 63 16.72 21.54 10.59
C ASN A 63 15.27 21.15 10.92
N PHE A 64 14.73 21.72 11.99
CA PHE A 64 13.34 21.54 12.39
C PHE A 64 12.58 22.84 12.12
N THR A 65 11.64 22.80 11.17
CA THR A 65 10.92 23.98 10.70
C THR A 65 9.43 23.80 10.98
N LYS A 66 8.82 24.74 11.69
CA LYS A 66 7.37 24.76 11.87
C LYS A 66 6.71 25.01 10.52
N GLY A 67 5.73 24.19 10.16
CA GLY A 67 4.97 24.38 8.91
C GLY A 67 4.16 25.67 8.93
N ASP A 68 3.93 26.24 7.74
CA ASP A 68 3.12 27.43 7.56
C ASP A 68 1.64 27.11 7.89
N GLY A 69 1.06 27.80 8.89
CA GLY A 69 -0.33 27.59 9.32
C GLY A 69 -0.51 27.58 10.84
N ASN A 70 -1.45 26.77 11.36
CA ASN A 70 -1.79 26.63 12.80
C ASN A 70 -0.60 26.20 13.71
N GLY A 71 0.61 26.03 13.16
CA GLY A 71 1.87 25.91 13.89
C GLY A 71 2.12 24.59 14.61
N THR A 72 1.28 23.56 14.37
CA THR A 72 1.30 22.32 15.16
C THR A 72 2.14 21.22 14.51
N LYS A 73 2.27 21.24 13.18
CA LYS A 73 3.13 20.32 12.44
C LYS A 73 4.51 20.96 12.25
N THR A 74 5.55 20.24 12.68
CA THR A 74 6.95 20.59 12.45
C THR A 74 7.54 19.59 11.47
N HIS A 75 8.03 20.08 10.35
CA HIS A 75 8.75 19.29 9.36
C HIS A 75 10.23 19.23 9.72
N ILE A 76 10.84 18.09 9.41
CA ILE A 76 12.25 17.81 9.66
C ILE A 76 12.95 17.74 8.31
N TYR A 77 13.94 18.60 8.12
CA TYR A 77 14.69 18.72 6.87
C TYR A 77 16.12 18.22 7.05
N ASP A 78 16.63 17.47 6.08
CA ASP A 78 18.06 17.25 5.84
C ASP A 78 18.46 18.03 4.59
N GLY A 79 19.11 19.18 4.76
CA GLY A 79 19.26 20.15 3.67
C GLY A 79 17.90 20.66 3.18
N GLU A 80 17.54 20.37 1.93
CA GLU A 80 16.25 20.72 1.33
C GLU A 80 15.21 19.58 1.46
N ASP A 81 15.60 18.44 2.03
CA ASP A 81 14.84 17.20 1.93
C ASP A 81 14.01 16.94 3.17
N ILE A 82 12.71 16.71 3.00
CA ILE A 82 11.85 16.31 4.13
C ILE A 82 12.16 14.86 4.51
N VAL A 83 12.80 14.68 5.67
CA VAL A 83 13.14 13.37 6.24
C VAL A 83 12.18 12.94 7.35
N GLY A 84 11.26 13.81 7.75
CA GLY A 84 10.25 13.49 8.75
C GLY A 84 9.34 14.65 9.11
N TYR A 85 8.41 14.39 10.02
CA TYR A 85 7.61 15.42 10.68
C TYR A 85 7.14 14.94 12.05
N PHE A 86 6.70 15.86 12.89
CA PHE A 86 5.87 15.55 14.04
C PHE A 86 4.75 16.59 14.19
N ASP A 87 3.62 16.18 14.77
CA ASP A 87 2.46 17.01 15.00
C ASP A 87 2.13 17.06 16.49
N THR A 88 2.20 18.27 17.08
CA THR A 88 1.98 18.49 18.51
C THR A 88 0.52 18.37 18.93
N ASN A 89 -0.44 18.40 18.00
CA ASN A 89 -1.86 18.21 18.29
C ASN A 89 -2.25 16.74 18.29
N THR A 90 -1.78 16.00 17.27
CA THR A 90 -2.19 14.60 17.08
C THR A 90 -1.26 13.62 17.79
N GLY A 91 -0.04 14.04 18.13
CA GLY A 91 1.03 13.16 18.62
C GLY A 91 1.65 12.29 17.54
N GLU A 92 1.26 12.49 16.27
CA GLU A 92 1.86 11.76 15.16
C GLU A 92 3.31 12.21 14.97
N ALA A 93 4.22 11.25 14.87
CA ALA A 93 5.61 11.48 14.53
C ALA A 93 6.04 10.46 13.49
N ARG A 94 6.69 10.94 12.43
CA ARG A 94 7.22 10.10 11.38
C ARG A 94 8.61 10.53 10.96
N VAL A 95 9.48 9.55 10.73
CA VAL A 95 10.83 9.72 10.19
C VAL A 95 10.96 8.66 9.11
N PHE A 96 11.33 9.09 7.91
CA PHE A 96 11.34 8.23 6.76
C PHE A 96 12.67 8.41 6.02
N PRO A 97 13.66 7.53 6.28
CA PRO A 97 14.89 7.56 5.54
C PRO A 97 14.62 7.24 4.08
N ASP A 98 15.55 7.62 3.22
CA ASP A 98 15.61 7.03 1.90
C ASP A 98 16.09 5.58 2.01
N TYR A 99 15.15 4.64 1.91
CA TYR A 99 15.39 3.20 2.03
C TYR A 99 16.37 2.65 1.00
N THR A 100 16.63 3.38 -0.08
CA THR A 100 17.56 2.98 -1.13
C THR A 100 19.01 3.35 -0.80
N THR A 101 19.22 4.27 0.15
CA THR A 101 20.56 4.71 0.62
C THR A 101 21.04 3.97 1.87
N ILE A 102 20.16 3.19 2.51
CA ILE A 102 20.51 2.40 3.67
C ILE A 102 21.54 1.36 3.24
N LYS A 103 22.62 1.23 3.99
CA LYS A 103 23.65 0.21 3.74
C LYS A 103 23.14 -1.17 4.14
N ALA A 104 23.59 -2.20 3.45
CA ALA A 104 23.36 -3.57 3.88
C ALA A 104 23.89 -3.81 5.29
N ALA A 105 23.16 -4.58 6.09
CA ALA A 105 23.59 -4.99 7.42
C ALA A 105 24.66 -6.09 7.33
N ASN A 106 25.71 -5.94 8.15
CA ASN A 106 26.70 -7.01 8.36
C ASN A 106 26.13 -8.03 9.36
N GLY A 107 25.29 -8.94 8.88
CA GLY A 107 24.62 -9.96 9.69
C GLY A 107 23.19 -9.60 10.08
N SER A 108 22.65 -10.29 11.09
CA SER A 108 21.26 -10.12 11.52
C SER A 108 21.05 -8.81 12.28
N ILE A 109 19.96 -8.10 11.99
CA ILE A 109 19.53 -6.91 12.73
C ILE A 109 18.79 -7.33 14.01
N ASN A 110 19.22 -6.81 15.16
CA ASN A 110 18.58 -7.07 16.44
C ASN A 110 17.64 -5.92 16.84
N VAL A 111 16.35 -6.11 16.58
CA VAL A 111 15.31 -5.13 16.91
C VAL A 111 15.17 -4.84 18.41
N LYS A 112 15.51 -5.79 19.29
CA LYS A 112 15.44 -5.57 20.75
C LYS A 112 16.53 -4.62 21.23
N ASN A 113 17.73 -4.72 20.64
CA ASN A 113 18.82 -3.80 20.91
C ASN A 113 18.48 -2.39 20.42
N GLY A 114 17.97 -2.27 19.19
CA GLY A 114 17.63 -0.96 18.63
C GLY A 114 16.47 -0.25 19.33
N ILE A 115 15.54 -1.02 19.90
CA ILE A 115 14.36 -0.52 20.62
C ILE A 115 14.50 -0.71 22.14
N ASN A 116 15.73 -0.61 22.66
CA ASN A 116 16.01 -0.73 24.10
C ASN A 116 15.34 0.36 24.96
N PHE A 117 14.88 1.45 24.33
CA PHE A 117 14.14 2.52 24.98
C PHE A 117 12.65 2.18 25.21
N PHE A 118 12.13 1.12 24.59
CA PHE A 118 10.74 0.71 24.81
C PHE A 118 10.53 0.25 26.25
N LYS A 119 9.74 1.03 26.99
CA LYS A 119 9.35 0.74 28.37
C LYS A 119 7.89 1.12 28.58
N ARG A 120 7.08 0.13 28.99
CA ARG A 120 5.70 0.36 29.43
C ARG A 120 5.67 1.30 30.63
N GLY A 121 4.74 2.25 30.65
CA GLY A 121 4.66 3.29 31.69
C GLY A 121 5.63 4.46 31.48
N SER A 122 6.32 4.51 30.34
CA SER A 122 7.10 5.69 29.93
C SER A 122 6.17 6.81 29.43
N ARG A 123 6.73 8.00 29.17
CA ARG A 123 5.95 9.15 28.67
C ARG A 123 5.33 8.93 27.28
N PHE A 124 5.97 8.11 26.44
CA PHE A 124 5.55 7.83 25.07
C PHE A 124 4.92 6.44 24.89
N PHE A 125 4.91 5.63 25.95
CA PHE A 125 4.03 4.48 26.10
C PHE A 125 3.43 4.50 27.51
N PRO A 126 2.48 5.42 27.79
CA PRO A 126 1.92 5.61 29.12
C PRO A 126 1.27 4.33 29.66
N ALA A 127 1.17 4.23 30.99
CA ALA A 127 0.45 3.15 31.61
C ALA A 127 -1.04 3.22 31.23
N ASP A 128 -1.52 2.16 30.59
CA ASP A 128 -2.89 2.02 30.14
C ASP A 128 -3.38 0.59 30.41
N ASP A 129 -4.67 0.34 30.17
CA ASP A 129 -5.31 -0.93 30.55
C ASP A 129 -5.13 -2.02 29.48
N THR A 130 -4.15 -1.83 28.59
CA THR A 130 -3.83 -2.73 27.48
C THR A 130 -2.49 -3.43 27.70
N PHE A 131 -2.18 -4.43 26.87
CA PHE A 131 -0.90 -5.14 26.91
C PHE A 131 -0.08 -4.76 25.69
N LEU A 132 1.19 -4.42 25.93
CA LEU A 132 2.11 -3.95 24.89
C LEU A 132 3.28 -4.92 24.76
N GLU A 133 3.60 -5.29 23.54
CA GLU A 133 4.70 -6.21 23.21
C GLU A 133 5.52 -5.65 22.05
N LEU A 134 6.84 -5.71 22.15
CA LEU A 134 7.74 -5.45 21.03
C LEU A 134 7.84 -6.72 20.17
N VAL A 135 7.38 -6.64 18.93
CA VAL A 135 7.38 -7.75 17.97
C VAL A 135 8.27 -7.40 16.78
N LYS A 136 9.14 -8.34 16.36
CA LYS A 136 9.89 -8.22 15.11
C LYS A 136 8.89 -8.21 13.95
N GLY A 137 9.00 -7.26 13.03
CA GLY A 137 8.18 -7.13 11.82
C GLY A 137 8.83 -7.76 10.59
N SER A 138 8.48 -7.27 9.41
CA SER A 138 9.15 -7.64 8.15
C SER A 138 10.52 -6.98 8.01
N SER A 139 11.38 -7.60 7.21
CA SER A 139 12.69 -7.09 6.83
C SER A 139 12.65 -6.57 5.39
N LEU A 140 13.28 -5.42 5.15
CA LEU A 140 13.59 -4.92 3.81
C LEU A 140 14.84 -5.64 3.32
N ILE A 141 14.66 -6.43 2.27
CA ILE A 141 15.70 -7.24 1.63
C ILE A 141 15.94 -6.65 0.24
N GLY A 142 17.13 -6.88 -0.30
CA GLY A 142 17.41 -6.53 -1.67
C GLY A 142 18.62 -7.22 -2.26
N SER A 143 18.68 -7.20 -3.58
CA SER A 143 19.78 -7.70 -4.39
C SER A 143 19.99 -6.79 -5.60
N THR A 144 21.16 -6.92 -6.20
CA THR A 144 21.58 -6.16 -7.37
C THR A 144 21.98 -7.13 -8.47
N ILE A 145 21.66 -6.80 -9.72
CA ILE A 145 22.08 -7.56 -10.90
C ILE A 145 22.82 -6.62 -11.86
N LEU A 146 23.96 -7.08 -12.38
CA LEU A 146 24.83 -6.39 -13.33
C LEU A 146 24.71 -7.07 -14.70
N ASP A 147 24.51 -6.28 -15.76
CA ASP A 147 24.64 -6.71 -17.15
C ASP A 147 26.12 -6.62 -17.53
N THR A 148 26.83 -7.75 -17.49
CA THR A 148 28.27 -7.82 -17.84
C THR A 148 28.47 -8.46 -19.22
N PRO A 149 29.62 -8.25 -19.89
CA PRO A 149 29.91 -8.89 -21.18
C PRO A 149 29.84 -10.43 -21.15
N ASP A 150 30.09 -11.04 -20.00
CA ASP A 150 30.09 -12.49 -19.80
C ASP A 150 28.73 -13.04 -19.33
N GLY A 151 27.71 -12.17 -19.20
CA GLY A 151 26.36 -12.49 -18.73
C GLY A 151 25.96 -11.69 -17.50
N SER A 152 24.80 -12.02 -16.91
CA SER A 152 24.30 -11.31 -15.74
C SER A 152 24.94 -11.79 -14.44
N GLU A 153 25.50 -10.89 -13.63
CA GLU A 153 26.05 -11.21 -12.30
C GLU A 153 25.13 -10.64 -11.20
N GLN A 154 24.65 -11.48 -10.29
CA GLN A 154 23.77 -11.06 -9.20
C GLN A 154 24.48 -11.11 -7.84
N THR A 155 24.35 -10.05 -7.05
CA THR A 155 24.81 -10.03 -5.65
C THR A 155 23.89 -10.89 -4.77
N PRO A 156 24.42 -11.50 -3.69
CA PRO A 156 23.58 -12.12 -2.68
C PRO A 156 22.56 -11.14 -2.10
N GLU A 157 21.41 -11.67 -1.68
CA GLU A 157 20.42 -10.88 -0.96
C GLU A 157 20.98 -10.42 0.39
N SER A 158 20.70 -9.17 0.72
CA SER A 158 21.11 -8.54 1.97
C SER A 158 19.92 -7.91 2.68
N THR A 159 19.95 -7.91 4.01
CA THR A 159 18.97 -7.18 4.82
C THR A 159 19.44 -5.74 5.02
N TYR A 160 18.56 -4.78 4.78
CA TYR A 160 18.83 -3.35 4.91
C TYR A 160 18.15 -2.73 6.13
N LEU A 161 16.95 -3.23 6.44
CA LEU A 161 16.10 -2.73 7.52
C LEU A 161 15.28 -3.89 8.08
N THR A 162 15.03 -3.93 9.38
CA THR A 162 14.05 -4.82 10.00
C THR A 162 13.11 -3.98 10.84
N LEU A 163 11.81 -4.18 10.64
CA LEU A 163 10.80 -3.47 11.39
C LEU A 163 10.68 -4.02 12.81
N ALA A 164 10.38 -3.14 13.74
CA ALA A 164 10.07 -3.43 15.12
C ALA A 164 8.75 -2.74 15.46
N THR A 165 7.72 -3.52 15.76
CA THR A 165 6.35 -3.01 15.95
C THR A 165 5.93 -3.21 17.40
N ILE A 166 5.37 -2.17 18.01
CA ILE A 166 4.72 -2.29 19.32
C ILE A 166 3.30 -2.77 19.09
N LYS A 167 3.08 -4.05 19.36
CA LYS A 167 1.77 -4.68 19.26
C LYS A 167 0.97 -4.38 20.53
N ARG A 168 -0.24 -3.87 20.36
CA ARG A 168 -1.23 -3.74 21.43
C ARG A 168 -2.19 -4.93 21.42
N THR A 169 -2.44 -5.50 22.58
CA THR A 169 -3.46 -6.53 22.80
C THR A 169 -4.33 -6.19 24.01
N LEU A 170 -5.51 -6.79 24.05
CA LEU A 170 -6.50 -6.59 25.10
C LEU A 170 -6.92 -7.93 25.68
N GLN A 171 -7.10 -7.98 27.01
CA GLN A 171 -7.67 -9.15 27.67
C GLN A 171 -9.16 -8.95 27.92
N ALA A 172 -9.95 -9.95 27.56
CA ALA A 172 -11.35 -10.06 27.95
C ALA A 172 -11.63 -11.52 28.36
N GLY A 173 -12.02 -11.71 29.63
CA GLY A 173 -12.02 -13.03 30.27
C GLY A 173 -10.62 -13.66 30.20
N ASN A 174 -10.57 -14.94 29.80
CA ASN A 174 -9.32 -15.68 29.63
C ASN A 174 -8.72 -15.60 28.21
N LYS A 175 -9.24 -14.71 27.36
CA LYS A 175 -8.81 -14.58 25.96
C LYS A 175 -8.06 -13.27 25.74
N THR A 176 -7.03 -13.34 24.90
CA THR A 176 -6.27 -12.17 24.43
C THR A 176 -6.67 -11.87 23.00
N TYR A 177 -7.03 -10.62 22.73
CA TYR A 177 -7.45 -10.14 21.42
C TYR A 177 -6.45 -9.14 20.86
N PRO A 178 -6.14 -9.18 19.55
CA PRO A 178 -5.32 -8.17 18.92
C PRO A 178 -6.08 -6.84 18.78
N VAL A 179 -5.36 -5.73 18.81
CA VAL A 179 -5.88 -4.44 18.34
C VAL A 179 -5.63 -4.31 16.83
N CYS A 180 -6.62 -3.83 16.10
CA CYS A 180 -6.63 -3.64 14.66
C CYS A 180 -7.07 -2.20 14.31
N GLY A 181 -6.99 -1.80 13.05
CA GLY A 181 -7.41 -0.47 12.61
C GLY A 181 -6.29 0.59 12.57
N PRO A 182 -6.62 1.80 12.10
CA PRO A 182 -5.65 2.84 11.78
C PRO A 182 -5.15 3.66 12.97
N GLY A 183 -5.67 3.46 14.18
CA GLY A 183 -5.40 4.31 15.34
C GLY A 183 -4.00 4.18 15.95
N SER A 184 -3.91 3.78 17.22
CA SER A 184 -2.63 3.77 17.93
C SER A 184 -1.66 2.74 17.34
N GLN A 185 -0.53 3.21 16.82
CA GLN A 185 0.50 2.43 16.16
C GLN A 185 1.89 2.96 16.51
N ALA A 186 2.85 2.06 16.65
CA ALA A 186 4.25 2.41 16.74
C ALA A 186 5.11 1.36 16.03
N THR A 187 5.72 1.76 14.92
CA THR A 187 6.63 0.94 14.12
C THR A 187 7.94 1.69 13.94
N PHE A 188 9.05 0.98 14.16
CA PHE A 188 10.41 1.49 14.07
C PHE A 188 11.19 0.64 13.07
N GLY A 189 11.86 1.27 12.09
CA GLY A 189 12.78 0.57 11.22
C GLY A 189 14.17 0.56 11.83
N VAL A 190 14.69 -0.62 12.13
CA VAL A 190 16.03 -0.82 12.67
C VAL A 190 16.96 -1.25 11.53
N GLY A 191 18.06 -0.54 11.34
CA GLY A 191 19.05 -0.77 10.29
C GLY A 191 20.38 -1.33 10.82
N PRO A 192 21.48 -1.18 10.04
CA PRO A 192 22.80 -1.66 10.43
C PRO A 192 23.28 -1.11 11.77
N GLY A 193 23.94 -1.96 12.57
CA GLY A 193 24.41 -1.61 13.91
C GLY A 193 23.29 -1.40 14.92
N ASP A 194 22.13 -2.03 14.70
CA ASP A 194 20.93 -1.95 15.53
C ASP A 194 20.41 -0.51 15.72
N LYS A 195 20.65 0.38 14.76
CA LYS A 195 20.21 1.78 14.82
C LYS A 195 18.80 1.95 14.31
N VAL A 196 17.98 2.74 15.01
CA VAL A 196 16.66 3.14 14.50
C VAL A 196 16.84 4.21 13.42
N LEU A 197 16.33 3.93 12.22
CA LEU A 197 16.40 4.79 11.04
C LEU A 197 15.03 5.36 10.65
N SER A 198 13.95 4.59 10.84
CA SER A 198 12.60 5.07 10.52
C SER A 198 11.66 4.98 11.71
N VAL A 199 10.66 5.87 11.74
CA VAL A 199 9.59 5.83 12.73
C VAL A 199 8.25 6.13 12.08
N SER A 200 7.24 5.39 12.50
CA SER A 200 5.82 5.72 12.33
C SER A 200 5.17 5.55 13.69
N TYR A 201 4.80 6.67 14.30
CA TYR A 201 4.31 6.70 15.67
C TYR A 201 3.07 7.57 15.78
N LEU A 202 2.01 7.00 16.34
CA LEU A 202 0.79 7.67 16.78
C LEU A 202 0.29 6.87 17.96
N TRP A 203 0.22 7.43 19.17
CA TRP A 203 -0.13 6.62 20.32
C TRP A 203 -1.05 7.35 21.29
N LYS A 204 -2.23 6.77 21.52
CA LYS A 204 -3.16 7.21 22.56
C LYS A 204 -3.29 6.09 23.61
N PRO A 205 -3.07 6.37 24.91
CA PRO A 205 -3.29 5.37 25.96
C PRO A 205 -4.78 5.02 26.04
N ALA A 206 -5.11 3.76 26.27
CA ALA A 206 -6.51 3.32 26.33
C ALA A 206 -6.94 2.92 27.75
N LYS A 207 -8.09 3.41 28.20
CA LYS A 207 -8.68 3.06 29.50
C LYS A 207 -9.94 2.25 29.32
N LYS A 208 -10.07 1.20 30.12
CA LYS A 208 -11.24 0.34 30.10
C LYS A 208 -12.47 1.18 30.52
N ASN A 209 -13.48 1.20 29.66
CA ASN A 209 -14.77 1.80 29.97
C ASN A 209 -15.65 0.77 30.70
N GLU A 210 -16.67 1.25 31.41
CA GLU A 210 -17.74 0.42 31.99
C GLU A 210 -18.68 -0.11 30.90
N GLU A 211 -18.70 0.55 29.73
CA GLU A 211 -19.46 0.09 28.57
C GLU A 211 -18.96 -1.24 28.03
N CYS A 212 -19.91 -2.13 27.73
CA CYS A 212 -19.67 -3.42 27.10
C CYS A 212 -20.54 -3.59 25.86
N VAL A 213 -19.98 -4.20 24.83
CA VAL A 213 -20.71 -4.65 23.65
C VAL A 213 -21.15 -6.09 23.87
N LYS A 214 -22.47 -6.30 23.89
CA LYS A 214 -23.05 -7.64 23.91
C LYS A 214 -23.01 -8.22 22.49
N PRO A 215 -22.47 -9.43 22.29
CA PRO A 215 -22.45 -10.06 20.98
C PRO A 215 -23.86 -10.35 20.46
N SER A 216 -24.11 -10.03 19.19
CA SER A 216 -25.33 -10.40 18.49
C SER A 216 -25.36 -11.92 18.23
N PRO A 217 -26.54 -12.55 18.12
CA PRO A 217 -26.64 -13.95 17.69
C PRO A 217 -25.95 -14.18 16.34
N ILE A 218 -25.35 -15.37 16.16
CA ILE A 218 -24.57 -15.71 14.95
C ILE A 218 -25.36 -15.43 13.67
N ASP A 219 -26.65 -15.79 13.62
CA ASP A 219 -27.47 -15.59 12.41
C ASP A 219 -27.61 -14.10 12.04
N ALA A 220 -27.68 -13.22 13.03
CA ALA A 220 -27.71 -11.77 12.81
C ALA A 220 -26.36 -11.25 12.29
N VAL A 221 -25.25 -11.80 12.81
CA VAL A 221 -23.89 -11.48 12.33
C VAL A 221 -23.69 -11.96 10.89
N VAL A 222 -24.09 -13.20 10.57
CA VAL A 222 -24.03 -13.75 9.21
C VAL A 222 -24.78 -12.84 8.24
N LYS A 223 -26.02 -12.47 8.59
CA LYS A 223 -26.84 -11.57 7.76
C LYS A 223 -26.12 -10.24 7.52
N ARG A 224 -25.60 -9.61 8.58
CA ARG A 224 -24.88 -8.32 8.49
C ARG A 224 -23.62 -8.41 7.63
N ILE A 225 -22.83 -9.46 7.77
CA ILE A 225 -21.62 -9.66 6.96
C ILE A 225 -22.00 -9.82 5.48
N LYS A 226 -23.00 -10.66 5.18
CA LYS A 226 -23.47 -10.83 3.80
C LYS A 226 -23.96 -9.52 3.21
N GLU A 227 -24.80 -8.78 3.92
CA GLU A 227 -25.31 -7.48 3.46
C GLU A 227 -24.19 -6.45 3.24
N GLY A 228 -23.18 -6.40 4.10
CA GLY A 228 -22.07 -5.45 3.92
C GLY A 228 -21.07 -5.84 2.83
N LEU A 229 -20.91 -7.14 2.56
CA LEU A 229 -20.08 -7.62 1.46
C LEU A 229 -20.79 -7.58 0.10
N VAL A 230 -22.13 -7.51 0.06
CA VAL A 230 -22.89 -7.35 -1.20
C VAL A 230 -22.47 -6.10 -1.97
N LEU A 231 -22.05 -5.03 -1.28
CA LEU A 231 -21.53 -3.82 -1.94
C LEU A 231 -20.25 -4.08 -2.74
N ASN A 232 -19.59 -5.22 -2.52
CA ASN A 232 -18.40 -5.66 -3.25
C ASN A 232 -18.72 -6.71 -4.33
N ALA A 233 -19.97 -7.13 -4.48
CA ALA A 233 -20.37 -8.18 -5.42
C ALA A 233 -20.64 -7.61 -6.82
N VAL A 234 -20.24 -8.34 -7.87
CA VAL A 234 -20.57 -7.99 -9.26
C VAL A 234 -22.02 -8.33 -9.55
N GLU A 235 -22.75 -7.43 -10.20
CA GLU A 235 -24.06 -7.72 -10.78
C GLU A 235 -23.95 -8.56 -12.07
N ASP A 236 -23.31 -9.73 -12.04
CA ASP A 236 -23.16 -10.58 -13.23
C ASP A 236 -23.54 -12.05 -13.04
N ASN A 237 -24.07 -12.43 -11.86
CA ASN A 237 -24.45 -13.79 -11.48
C ASN A 237 -23.33 -14.84 -11.59
N LYS A 238 -22.10 -14.45 -11.91
CA LYS A 238 -20.95 -15.36 -12.06
C LYS A 238 -19.97 -15.20 -10.91
N HIS A 239 -19.87 -14.02 -10.32
CA HIS A 239 -18.97 -13.79 -9.21
C HIS A 239 -19.68 -13.98 -7.86
N VAL A 240 -19.03 -14.74 -6.98
CA VAL A 240 -19.42 -14.91 -5.58
C VAL A 240 -18.29 -14.39 -4.69
N ILE A 241 -18.64 -13.86 -3.53
CA ILE A 241 -17.67 -13.50 -2.49
C ILE A 241 -17.63 -14.64 -1.51
N LYS A 242 -16.44 -15.22 -1.32
CA LYS A 242 -16.21 -16.28 -0.35
C LYS A 242 -15.50 -15.72 0.88
N VAL A 243 -16.15 -15.79 2.03
CA VAL A 243 -15.49 -15.51 3.31
C VAL A 243 -14.68 -16.73 3.70
N TYR A 244 -13.37 -16.57 3.83
CA TYR A 244 -12.46 -17.67 4.20
C TYR A 244 -11.96 -17.58 5.64
N HIS A 245 -11.99 -16.39 6.26
CA HIS A 245 -11.56 -16.22 7.64
C HIS A 245 -12.32 -15.08 8.33
N VAL A 246 -12.71 -15.31 9.59
CA VAL A 246 -13.28 -14.29 10.47
C VAL A 246 -12.57 -14.41 11.81
N ASP A 247 -11.97 -13.32 12.28
CA ASP A 247 -11.45 -13.24 13.63
C ASP A 247 -12.05 -12.08 14.41
N THR A 248 -11.85 -12.10 15.72
CA THR A 248 -12.23 -11.02 16.62
C THR A 248 -11.00 -10.17 16.90
N CYS A 249 -11.12 -8.87 16.68
CA CYS A 249 -10.12 -7.89 17.08
C CYS A 249 -10.79 -6.69 17.73
N PHE A 250 -9.99 -5.82 18.33
CA PHE A 250 -10.42 -4.57 18.90
C PHE A 250 -9.99 -3.44 17.96
N TYR A 251 -10.95 -2.83 17.28
CA TYR A 251 -10.73 -1.78 16.30
C TYR A 251 -10.44 -0.45 16.98
N ASP A 252 -9.22 0.04 16.83
CA ASP A 252 -8.77 1.38 17.19
C ASP A 252 -8.91 2.29 15.96
N SER A 253 -9.94 3.15 15.97
CA SER A 253 -10.17 4.14 14.91
C SER A 253 -9.16 5.30 14.95
N GLY A 254 -8.46 5.45 16.06
CA GLY A 254 -7.64 6.62 16.38
C GLY A 254 -8.43 7.84 16.83
N VAL A 255 -9.77 7.76 16.91
CA VAL A 255 -10.63 8.90 17.28
C VAL A 255 -10.84 8.94 18.79
N ASN A 256 -11.85 8.25 19.34
CA ASN A 256 -12.16 8.25 20.77
C ASN A 256 -12.19 6.85 21.40
N PHE A 257 -12.36 5.76 20.63
CA PHE A 257 -12.53 4.44 21.21
C PHE A 257 -11.70 3.34 20.54
N ILE A 258 -11.42 2.30 21.33
CA ILE A 258 -11.08 0.96 20.85
C ILE A 258 -12.26 0.04 21.18
N GLN A 259 -12.84 -0.59 20.16
CA GLN A 259 -14.08 -1.35 20.29
C GLN A 259 -14.00 -2.74 19.65
N PRO A 260 -14.70 -3.76 20.20
CA PRO A 260 -14.65 -5.12 19.68
C PRO A 260 -15.39 -5.25 18.33
N VAL A 261 -14.74 -5.86 17.34
CA VAL A 261 -15.27 -6.10 16.00
C VAL A 261 -14.95 -7.50 15.50
N TYR A 262 -15.72 -7.95 14.50
CA TYR A 262 -15.30 -9.02 13.60
C TYR A 262 -14.48 -8.41 12.48
N ARG A 263 -13.28 -8.94 12.26
CA ARG A 263 -12.48 -8.67 11.08
C ARG A 263 -12.67 -9.82 10.11
N VAL A 264 -13.19 -9.48 8.93
CA VAL A 264 -13.62 -10.43 7.91
C VAL A 264 -12.66 -10.35 6.74
N PHE A 265 -12.10 -11.50 6.39
CA PHE A 265 -11.29 -11.70 5.20
C PHE A 265 -12.10 -12.52 4.21
N ALA A 266 -12.27 -11.96 3.03
CA ALA A 266 -13.02 -12.57 1.96
C ALA A 266 -12.29 -12.43 0.64
N GLU A 267 -12.71 -13.21 -0.34
CA GLU A 267 -12.12 -13.18 -1.66
C GLU A 267 -13.19 -13.32 -2.75
N THR A 268 -12.96 -12.73 -3.92
CA THR A 268 -13.85 -12.90 -5.07
C THR A 268 -13.57 -14.23 -5.78
N PHE A 269 -14.63 -14.90 -6.22
CA PHE A 269 -14.58 -16.20 -6.87
C PHE A 269 -15.52 -16.23 -8.07
N VAL A 270 -15.11 -16.91 -9.14
CA VAL A 270 -16.02 -17.27 -10.23
C VAL A 270 -16.75 -18.57 -9.88
N HIS A 271 -18.08 -18.56 -9.95
CA HIS A 271 -18.93 -19.69 -9.63
C HIS A 271 -18.62 -20.89 -10.54
N GLY A 272 -18.25 -22.03 -9.93
CA GLY A 272 -17.89 -23.26 -10.64
C GLY A 272 -16.39 -23.52 -10.81
N GLU A 273 -15.53 -22.54 -10.52
CA GLU A 273 -14.07 -22.75 -10.51
C GLU A 273 -13.61 -23.32 -9.16
N LYS A 274 -12.76 -24.36 -9.20
CA LYS A 274 -12.24 -25.02 -7.99
C LYS A 274 -11.06 -24.30 -7.34
N LYS A 275 -10.41 -23.39 -8.06
CA LYS A 275 -9.28 -22.59 -7.59
C LYS A 275 -9.47 -21.16 -8.07
N PRO A 276 -9.24 -20.16 -7.21
CA PRO A 276 -9.23 -18.78 -7.66
C PRO A 276 -7.96 -18.61 -8.48
N THR A 277 -8.09 -18.40 -9.79
CA THR A 277 -6.93 -18.06 -10.61
C THR A 277 -6.51 -16.61 -10.40
N ASN A 278 -7.48 -15.73 -10.08
CA ASN A 278 -7.26 -14.37 -9.63
C ASN A 278 -8.38 -14.01 -8.65
N ALA A 279 -8.09 -13.96 -7.34
CA ALA A 279 -9.08 -13.53 -6.35
C ALA A 279 -8.70 -12.19 -5.72
N THR A 280 -9.65 -11.27 -5.70
CA THR A 280 -9.52 -10.01 -4.97
C THR A 280 -9.59 -10.27 -3.48
N GLN A 281 -8.54 -9.91 -2.74
CA GLN A 281 -8.58 -9.95 -1.28
C GLN A 281 -9.38 -8.77 -0.73
N ILE A 282 -10.36 -9.07 0.12
CA ILE A 282 -11.26 -8.10 0.76
C ILE A 282 -11.04 -8.14 2.28
N LEU A 283 -10.79 -6.97 2.86
CA LEU A 283 -10.74 -6.76 4.31
C LEU A 283 -11.87 -5.82 4.74
N ARG A 284 -12.71 -6.27 5.68
CA ARG A 284 -13.80 -5.48 6.26
C ARG A 284 -13.92 -5.69 7.76
N TYR A 285 -14.47 -4.69 8.44
CA TYR A 285 -14.74 -4.71 9.87
C TYR A 285 -16.25 -4.61 10.10
N PHE A 286 -16.77 -5.50 10.92
CA PHE A 286 -18.18 -5.57 11.26
C PHE A 286 -18.36 -5.52 12.78
N PRO A 287 -19.42 -4.86 13.26
CA PRO A 287 -19.63 -4.78 14.69
C PRO A 287 -20.05 -6.14 15.27
N ILE A 288 -19.57 -6.43 16.47
CA ILE A 288 -19.90 -7.65 17.20
C ILE A 288 -21.34 -7.61 17.75
N GLY A 289 -21.77 -6.46 18.26
CA GLY A 289 -23.10 -6.24 18.80
C GLY A 289 -23.98 -5.39 17.88
N ASP A 290 -25.16 -5.03 18.39
CA ASP A 290 -26.08 -4.11 17.71
C ASP A 290 -25.76 -2.64 17.99
N THR A 291 -24.93 -2.38 19.00
CA THR A 291 -24.43 -1.05 19.35
C THR A 291 -22.95 -0.94 19.03
N THR A 292 -22.56 0.20 18.46
CA THR A 292 -21.16 0.54 18.17
C THR A 292 -20.86 1.93 18.74
N PRO A 293 -19.91 2.06 19.67
CA PRO A 293 -19.43 3.36 20.12
C PRO A 293 -19.03 4.31 18.98
N GLU A 294 -18.41 3.76 17.93
CA GLU A 294 -17.99 4.51 16.75
C GLU A 294 -18.29 3.76 15.45
N ASN A 295 -18.50 4.52 14.37
CA ASN A 295 -18.66 3.95 13.04
C ASN A 295 -17.37 3.23 12.60
N LEU A 296 -17.53 1.98 12.18
CA LEU A 296 -16.42 1.12 11.71
C LEU A 296 -16.09 1.31 10.23
N LEU A 297 -16.97 1.99 9.50
CA LEU A 297 -16.73 2.28 8.10
C LEU A 297 -15.80 3.50 8.03
N PRO A 298 -14.63 3.42 7.38
CA PRO A 298 -14.04 4.62 6.81
C PRO A 298 -15.12 5.29 5.93
N PRO A 299 -15.15 6.63 5.82
CA PRO A 299 -16.08 7.27 4.90
C PRO A 299 -15.93 6.56 3.55
N GLY A 300 -17.03 5.99 3.07
CA GLY A 300 -17.04 5.31 1.77
C GLY A 300 -16.55 6.26 0.67
N PRO A 301 -16.24 5.75 -0.52
CA PRO A 301 -15.78 6.58 -1.63
C PRO A 301 -16.68 7.81 -1.73
N SER A 302 -16.09 9.00 -1.60
CA SER A 302 -16.84 10.25 -1.76
C SER A 302 -17.55 10.15 -3.10
N GLY A 303 -18.88 10.32 -3.13
CA GLY A 303 -19.70 10.19 -4.34
C GLY A 303 -19.30 11.11 -5.51
N ASP A 304 -18.26 11.92 -5.33
CA ASP A 304 -17.64 12.83 -6.30
C ASP A 304 -16.45 12.21 -7.05
N ALA A 305 -16.31 10.87 -7.08
CA ALA A 305 -15.26 10.20 -7.85
C ALA A 305 -15.51 10.38 -9.36
N GLU A 306 -14.66 11.14 -10.03
CA GLU A 306 -14.70 11.26 -11.49
C GLU A 306 -14.38 9.87 -12.10
N PRO A 307 -15.18 9.38 -13.06
CA PRO A 307 -14.88 8.14 -13.75
C PRO A 307 -13.75 8.34 -14.77
N PRO A 308 -12.92 7.32 -15.03
CA PRO A 308 -11.95 7.34 -16.11
C PRO A 308 -12.63 7.54 -17.46
N VAL A 309 -11.95 8.23 -18.36
CA VAL A 309 -12.42 8.46 -19.72
C VAL A 309 -12.08 7.24 -20.60
N GLN A 310 -12.84 6.99 -21.67
CA GLN A 310 -12.42 6.02 -22.68
C GLN A 310 -11.23 6.59 -23.48
N PRO A 311 -10.13 5.84 -23.64
CA PRO A 311 -8.99 6.33 -24.40
C PRO A 311 -9.35 6.41 -25.89
N ASP A 312 -9.12 7.56 -26.51
CA ASP A 312 -9.33 7.77 -27.94
C ASP A 312 -8.00 8.07 -28.63
N THR A 313 -7.63 7.22 -29.58
CA THR A 313 -6.41 7.36 -30.39
C THR A 313 -6.47 8.54 -31.36
N GLN A 314 -7.65 9.04 -31.74
CA GLN A 314 -7.83 10.14 -32.68
C GLN A 314 -7.67 11.53 -32.03
N VAL A 315 -8.03 11.67 -30.75
CA VAL A 315 -7.95 12.95 -30.02
C VAL A 315 -6.52 13.32 -29.63
N LEU A 316 -5.62 12.32 -29.52
CA LEU A 316 -4.25 12.51 -29.02
C LEU A 316 -3.26 13.10 -30.02
N ALA A 317 -3.56 13.08 -31.32
CA ALA A 317 -2.75 13.76 -32.34
C ALA A 317 -2.76 15.30 -32.19
N SER A 318 -3.66 15.85 -31.37
CA SER A 318 -3.80 17.31 -31.17
C SER A 318 -3.13 17.86 -29.91
N ARG A 319 -2.67 17.01 -28.99
CA ARG A 319 -1.90 17.43 -27.81
C ARG A 319 -0.42 17.16 -28.03
N SER A 320 0.10 17.66 -29.15
CA SER A 320 1.55 17.72 -29.34
C SER A 320 2.10 18.69 -28.31
N PHE A 321 2.85 18.19 -27.33
CA PHE A 321 3.65 19.01 -26.41
C PHE A 321 4.95 19.47 -27.11
N ASP A 322 4.83 19.83 -28.39
CA ASP A 322 5.95 20.35 -29.15
C ASP A 322 6.36 21.71 -28.60
N SER A 323 7.64 21.79 -28.24
CA SER A 323 8.45 22.98 -27.99
C SER A 323 8.25 23.73 -26.67
N PHE A 324 9.06 23.37 -25.65
CA PHE A 324 9.60 24.39 -24.74
C PHE A 324 11.09 24.12 -24.45
N PRO A 325 12.00 25.06 -24.79
CA PRO A 325 13.41 25.00 -24.39
C PRO A 325 13.58 25.28 -22.88
N PRO A 326 14.72 24.87 -22.28
CA PRO A 326 14.94 24.97 -20.85
C PRO A 326 15.27 26.41 -20.47
N LEU A 327 14.39 27.04 -19.69
CA LEU A 327 14.74 28.25 -18.96
C LEU A 327 14.55 27.97 -17.48
N HIS A 328 15.69 27.75 -16.81
CA HIS A 328 15.79 27.84 -15.37
C HIS A 328 15.40 29.25 -14.90
N GLN A 329 14.12 29.46 -14.63
CA GLN A 329 13.65 30.55 -13.78
C GLN A 329 13.52 30.03 -12.35
N ARG A 330 14.28 30.61 -11.42
CA ARG A 330 14.07 30.41 -9.98
C ARG A 330 12.65 30.86 -9.64
N GLY A 331 11.82 29.94 -9.15
CA GLY A 331 10.45 30.23 -8.70
C GLY A 331 9.33 29.41 -9.36
N ILE A 332 9.61 28.63 -10.41
CA ILE A 332 8.62 27.72 -11.01
C ILE A 332 8.77 26.33 -10.38
N LYS A 333 7.70 25.81 -9.77
CA LYS A 333 7.66 24.44 -9.26
C LYS A 333 7.95 23.46 -10.41
N PRO A 334 8.76 22.40 -10.24
CA PRO A 334 8.88 21.37 -11.26
C PRO A 334 7.51 20.81 -11.62
N ARG A 335 7.24 20.71 -12.92
CA ARG A 335 5.97 20.20 -13.44
C ARG A 335 6.10 18.71 -13.76
N VAL A 336 5.21 17.89 -13.20
CA VAL A 336 5.22 16.43 -13.32
C VAL A 336 3.88 15.95 -13.86
N THR A 337 3.89 15.30 -15.02
CA THR A 337 2.67 14.73 -15.62
C THR A 337 2.33 13.37 -15.04
N VAL A 338 1.04 13.15 -14.79
CA VAL A 338 0.51 11.95 -14.12
C VAL A 338 -0.54 11.28 -15.01
N GLY A 339 -0.39 9.96 -15.18
CA GLY A 339 -1.37 9.08 -15.80
C GLY A 339 -1.96 8.11 -14.78
N ARG A 340 -3.27 7.88 -14.85
CA ARG A 340 -3.99 6.90 -14.02
C ARG A 340 -4.78 5.96 -14.91
N TYR A 341 -4.60 4.65 -14.75
CA TYR A 341 -5.19 3.63 -15.60
C TYR A 341 -5.91 2.59 -14.73
N VAL A 342 -7.23 2.50 -14.88
CA VAL A 342 -8.07 1.66 -14.00
C VAL A 342 -8.64 0.48 -14.79
N THR A 343 -8.54 -0.72 -14.25
CA THR A 343 -9.13 -1.92 -14.85
C THR A 343 -10.64 -1.79 -15.10
N ARG A 344 -11.12 -2.42 -16.16
CA ARG A 344 -12.51 -2.32 -16.63
C ARG A 344 -13.36 -3.46 -16.11
N ASN A 345 -14.66 -3.18 -15.95
CA ASN A 345 -15.71 -4.18 -15.68
C ASN A 345 -15.38 -5.11 -14.51
N ASP A 346 -14.92 -4.54 -13.39
CA ASP A 346 -14.35 -5.31 -12.30
C ASP A 346 -15.22 -5.28 -11.04
N SER A 347 -15.20 -6.38 -10.28
CA SER A 347 -15.84 -6.48 -8.97
C SER A 347 -15.32 -5.49 -7.94
N ALA A 348 -14.03 -5.17 -8.01
CA ALA A 348 -13.36 -4.24 -7.12
C ALA A 348 -13.31 -2.83 -7.70
N GLN A 349 -14.05 -2.55 -8.78
CA GLN A 349 -13.94 -1.29 -9.52
C GLN A 349 -14.13 -0.05 -8.64
N ALA A 350 -15.06 -0.07 -7.68
CA ALA A 350 -15.24 1.04 -6.75
C ALA A 350 -13.97 1.33 -5.91
N ALA A 351 -13.27 0.29 -5.46
CA ALA A 351 -12.04 0.43 -4.67
C ALA A 351 -10.89 0.95 -5.55
N PHE A 352 -10.75 0.43 -6.77
CA PHE A 352 -9.75 0.93 -7.72
C PHE A 352 -9.98 2.40 -8.10
N LEU A 353 -11.24 2.79 -8.31
CA LEU A 353 -11.62 4.18 -8.59
C LEU A 353 -11.33 5.10 -7.40
N ASP A 354 -11.61 4.65 -6.19
CA ASP A 354 -11.32 5.42 -4.98
C ASP A 354 -9.81 5.63 -4.82
N ASN A 355 -9.00 4.55 -4.89
CA ASN A 355 -7.55 4.63 -4.83
C ASN A 355 -6.98 5.58 -5.88
N ALA A 356 -7.38 5.44 -7.15
CA ALA A 356 -6.90 6.30 -8.23
C ALA A 356 -7.26 7.78 -8.01
N ASN A 357 -8.44 8.07 -7.48
CA ASN A 357 -8.89 9.44 -7.22
C ASN A 357 -8.23 10.04 -5.98
N VAL A 358 -8.12 9.28 -4.90
CA VAL A 358 -7.47 9.74 -3.66
C VAL A 358 -5.96 9.88 -3.86
N PHE A 359 -5.33 9.02 -4.68
CA PHE A 359 -3.96 9.19 -5.15
C PHE A 359 -3.76 10.57 -5.79
N TRP A 360 -4.60 10.94 -6.76
CA TRP A 360 -4.54 12.25 -7.41
C TRP A 360 -4.78 13.41 -6.43
N LYS A 361 -5.81 13.32 -5.58
CA LYS A 361 -6.12 14.33 -4.56
C LYS A 361 -4.94 14.61 -3.63
N ASN A 362 -4.13 13.59 -3.31
CA ASN A 362 -2.94 13.77 -2.48
C ASN A 362 -1.77 14.38 -3.26
N LEU A 363 -1.56 14.03 -4.54
CA LEU A 363 -0.53 14.68 -5.34
C LEU A 363 -0.74 16.19 -5.49
N VAL A 364 -1.98 16.62 -5.76
CA VAL A 364 -2.29 18.06 -5.94
C VAL A 364 -2.17 18.89 -4.66
N SER A 365 -2.03 18.25 -3.50
CA SER A 365 -1.73 18.95 -2.25
C SER A 365 -0.29 19.47 -2.16
N SER A 366 0.58 19.11 -3.12
CA SER A 366 1.98 19.52 -3.12
C SER A 366 2.15 21.03 -3.20
N SER A 367 2.93 21.57 -2.27
CA SER A 367 3.40 22.96 -2.31
C SER A 367 4.69 23.12 -3.13
N SER A 368 5.43 22.04 -3.40
CA SER A 368 6.76 22.07 -4.03
C SER A 368 6.78 21.59 -5.48
N ILE A 369 5.80 20.80 -5.91
CA ILE A 369 5.72 20.21 -7.26
C ILE A 369 4.38 20.59 -7.89
N GLU A 370 4.37 20.93 -9.17
CA GLU A 370 3.14 21.06 -9.96
C GLU A 370 2.81 19.71 -10.61
N PHE A 371 2.02 18.89 -9.93
CA PHE A 371 1.46 17.69 -10.55
C PHE A 371 0.34 18.04 -11.52
N VAL A 372 0.32 17.37 -12.67
CA VAL A 372 -0.65 17.60 -13.75
C VAL A 372 -1.34 16.29 -14.10
N ASN A 373 -2.67 16.23 -13.97
CA ASN A 373 -3.47 15.08 -14.37
C ASN A 373 -3.59 15.05 -15.89
N SER A 374 -2.57 14.47 -16.53
CA SER A 374 -2.47 14.42 -17.99
C SER A 374 -3.39 13.35 -18.58
N GLN A 375 -3.55 12.22 -17.88
CA GLN A 375 -4.32 11.09 -18.36
C GLN A 375 -5.07 10.41 -17.21
N TYR A 376 -6.34 10.10 -17.44
CA TYR A 376 -7.14 9.28 -16.54
C TYR A 376 -8.11 8.43 -17.35
N TYR A 377 -7.71 7.18 -17.58
CA TYR A 377 -8.35 6.32 -18.57
C TYR A 377 -8.73 4.95 -18.02
N TRP A 378 -9.75 4.38 -18.63
CA TRP A 378 -9.96 2.94 -18.55
C TRP A 378 -8.77 2.21 -19.18
N ALA A 379 -8.25 1.20 -18.48
CA ALA A 379 -7.08 0.46 -18.91
C ALA A 379 -7.42 -0.49 -20.06
N TYR A 380 -6.55 -0.54 -21.06
CA TYR A 380 -6.54 -1.55 -22.11
C TYR A 380 -5.09 -1.99 -22.38
N PRO A 381 -4.84 -3.22 -22.87
CA PRO A 381 -3.48 -3.71 -23.06
C PRO A 381 -2.67 -2.87 -24.04
N TRP A 382 -3.32 -2.38 -25.09
CA TRP A 382 -2.68 -1.57 -26.13
C TRP A 382 -2.19 -0.20 -25.62
N LEU A 383 -2.68 0.30 -24.48
CA LEU A 383 -2.12 1.50 -23.83
C LEU A 383 -0.71 1.27 -23.29
N TYR A 384 -0.39 0.02 -22.95
CA TYR A 384 0.91 -0.40 -22.43
C TYR A 384 1.81 -0.90 -23.56
N GLY A 385 1.27 -1.57 -24.58
CA GLY A 385 2.03 -2.08 -25.71
C GLY A 385 2.08 -1.11 -26.90
N SER A 386 1.29 -1.42 -27.93
CA SER A 386 1.37 -0.77 -29.25
C SER A 386 1.22 0.76 -29.25
N SER A 387 0.48 1.32 -28.29
CA SER A 387 0.24 2.75 -28.18
C SER A 387 0.93 3.38 -26.97
N ALA A 388 1.87 2.69 -26.32
CA ALA A 388 2.55 3.18 -25.11
C ALA A 388 3.03 4.63 -25.24
N SER A 389 3.64 4.98 -26.37
CA SER A 389 4.20 6.31 -26.62
C SER A 389 3.18 7.46 -26.67
N SER A 390 1.89 7.16 -26.79
CA SER A 390 0.80 8.15 -26.71
C SER A 390 0.11 8.15 -25.35
N PHE A 391 0.32 7.11 -24.55
CA PHE A 391 -0.39 6.86 -23.29
C PHE A 391 0.58 6.70 -22.13
N VAL A 392 0.84 5.45 -21.69
CA VAL A 392 1.58 5.14 -20.47
C VAL A 392 3.01 5.68 -20.51
N ASN A 393 3.65 5.66 -21.68
CA ASN A 393 4.97 6.26 -21.89
C ASN A 393 4.94 7.74 -22.31
N ASN A 394 3.82 8.45 -22.11
CA ASN A 394 3.67 9.88 -22.39
C ASN A 394 3.29 10.70 -21.15
N VAL A 395 3.54 10.14 -19.96
CA VAL A 395 3.43 10.79 -18.66
C VAL A 395 4.70 10.52 -17.87
N ASN A 396 5.02 11.32 -16.85
CA ASN A 396 6.20 11.09 -16.01
C ASN A 396 5.96 10.02 -14.93
N VAL A 397 4.75 10.01 -14.36
CA VAL A 397 4.31 9.06 -13.34
C VAL A 397 3.05 8.36 -13.83
N ALA A 398 3.04 7.03 -13.82
CA ALA A 398 1.84 6.23 -14.10
C ALA A 398 1.42 5.43 -12.87
N LEU A 399 0.12 5.45 -12.55
CA LEU A 399 -0.53 4.52 -11.64
C LEU A 399 -1.45 3.58 -12.42
N THR A 400 -1.24 2.28 -12.26
CA THR A 400 -2.10 1.22 -12.78
C THR A 400 -2.80 0.52 -11.63
N GLU A 401 -4.13 0.53 -11.64
CA GLU A 401 -5.00 -0.18 -10.67
C GLU A 401 -5.61 -1.40 -11.36
N SER A 402 -5.15 -2.60 -10.98
CA SER A 402 -5.49 -3.84 -11.68
C SER A 402 -5.31 -5.09 -10.83
N HIS A 403 -5.91 -6.20 -11.26
CA HIS A 403 -5.52 -7.53 -10.79
C HIS A 403 -4.25 -8.02 -11.49
N GLY A 404 -3.56 -8.95 -10.85
CA GLY A 404 -2.25 -9.38 -11.31
C GLY A 404 -1.84 -10.76 -10.84
N ALA A 405 -0.77 -11.22 -11.47
CA ALA A 405 -0.04 -12.43 -11.17
C ALA A 405 1.43 -12.17 -11.54
N PHE A 406 2.29 -13.18 -11.39
CA PHE A 406 3.73 -13.04 -11.66
C PHE A 406 3.97 -12.49 -13.07
N HIS A 407 4.57 -11.29 -13.13
CA HIS A 407 4.88 -10.60 -14.38
C HIS A 407 3.66 -10.37 -15.29
N LEU A 408 2.47 -10.22 -14.72
CA LEU A 408 1.23 -10.02 -15.47
C LEU A 408 0.25 -9.15 -14.70
N PHE A 409 -0.48 -8.31 -15.41
CA PHE A 409 -1.68 -7.67 -14.86
C PHE A 409 -2.83 -7.65 -15.87
N SER A 410 -4.06 -7.73 -15.37
CA SER A 410 -5.28 -7.72 -16.18
C SER A 410 -5.88 -6.33 -16.27
N THR A 411 -6.38 -5.96 -17.45
CA THR A 411 -7.10 -4.70 -17.67
C THR A 411 -8.62 -4.91 -17.80
N PHE A 412 -9.11 -6.12 -17.56
CA PHE A 412 -10.53 -6.46 -17.69
C PHE A 412 -10.98 -7.56 -16.71
N ALA A 413 -11.97 -7.24 -15.87
CA ALA A 413 -12.80 -8.18 -15.10
C ALA A 413 -12.03 -9.32 -14.43
N ASP A 414 -10.93 -8.99 -13.75
CA ASP A 414 -10.05 -9.96 -13.09
C ASP A 414 -9.62 -11.16 -13.97
N SER A 415 -9.48 -10.95 -15.27
CA SER A 415 -9.18 -12.01 -16.23
C SER A 415 -7.73 -11.98 -16.68
N GLY A 416 -6.95 -12.98 -16.24
CA GLY A 416 -5.58 -13.19 -16.72
C GLY A 416 -5.50 -13.67 -18.18
N SER A 417 -6.62 -14.07 -18.78
CA SER A 417 -6.70 -14.60 -20.15
C SER A 417 -7.34 -13.63 -21.15
N VAL A 418 -8.03 -12.60 -20.69
CA VAL A 418 -8.68 -11.58 -21.51
C VAL A 418 -8.10 -10.22 -21.15
N ASP A 419 -7.59 -9.51 -22.17
CA ASP A 419 -7.04 -8.17 -22.01
C ASP A 419 -5.97 -8.06 -20.89
N ALA A 420 -5.08 -9.05 -20.82
CA ALA A 420 -3.92 -9.06 -19.95
C ALA A 420 -2.70 -8.37 -20.60
N VAL A 421 -1.84 -7.81 -19.75
CA VAL A 421 -0.53 -7.28 -20.11
C VAL A 421 0.52 -8.18 -19.48
N THR A 422 1.25 -8.90 -20.32
CA THR A 422 2.37 -9.75 -19.90
C THR A 422 3.67 -8.95 -19.91
N ILE A 423 4.51 -9.12 -18.90
CA ILE A 423 5.81 -8.45 -18.79
C ILE A 423 6.90 -9.47 -19.13
N PRO A 424 7.78 -9.21 -20.11
CA PRO A 424 7.83 -8.04 -20.99
C PRO A 424 6.99 -8.19 -22.27
N GLY A 425 6.41 -9.37 -22.54
CA GLY A 425 5.90 -9.73 -23.87
C GLY A 425 4.79 -8.85 -24.45
N GLY A 426 4.01 -8.17 -23.61
CA GLY A 426 2.97 -7.22 -23.98
C GLY A 426 3.41 -5.75 -23.97
N LEU A 427 4.70 -5.49 -23.74
CA LEU A 427 5.27 -4.15 -23.60
C LEU A 427 6.16 -3.79 -24.82
N PRO A 428 6.48 -2.50 -25.04
CA PRO A 428 7.30 -2.07 -26.16
C PRO A 428 8.72 -2.65 -26.04
N SER A 429 9.27 -3.17 -27.14
CA SER A 429 10.62 -3.74 -27.17
C SER A 429 11.73 -2.71 -26.90
N THR A 430 11.42 -1.43 -27.09
CA THR A 430 12.28 -0.27 -26.79
C THR A 430 12.30 0.09 -25.30
N GLY A 431 11.41 -0.50 -24.48
CA GLY A 431 11.23 -0.14 -23.08
C GLY A 431 10.43 1.14 -22.86
N TYR A 432 10.36 1.55 -21.59
CA TYR A 432 9.75 2.79 -21.11
C TYR A 432 10.82 3.79 -20.66
N GLY A 433 10.44 5.06 -20.68
CA GLY A 433 11.30 6.20 -20.43
C GLY A 433 11.25 7.21 -21.57
N PRO A 434 11.82 8.40 -21.36
CA PRO A 434 11.83 9.48 -22.35
C PRO A 434 12.54 9.06 -23.65
N GLY A 435 13.57 8.21 -23.58
CA GLY A 435 14.42 7.92 -24.73
C GLY A 435 14.84 9.22 -25.45
N PRO A 436 14.88 9.26 -26.80
CA PRO A 436 15.22 10.48 -27.54
C PRO A 436 14.12 11.56 -27.55
N LYS A 437 12.99 11.38 -26.85
CA LYS A 437 11.89 12.36 -26.78
C LYS A 437 11.94 13.17 -25.47
N SER A 438 11.32 14.35 -25.45
CA SER A 438 11.27 15.24 -24.28
C SER A 438 10.27 14.84 -23.20
N THR A 439 9.40 13.85 -23.45
CA THR A 439 8.43 13.31 -22.49
C THR A 439 8.50 11.78 -22.45
N GLY A 440 8.46 11.20 -21.24
CA GLY A 440 8.39 9.76 -21.04
C GLY A 440 8.24 9.32 -19.59
N LEU A 441 7.93 8.04 -19.41
CA LEU A 441 7.64 7.44 -18.11
C LEU A 441 8.91 7.29 -17.27
N ALA A 442 8.98 8.02 -16.17
CA ALA A 442 10.05 7.89 -15.19
C ALA A 442 9.66 6.92 -14.07
N TYR A 443 8.39 6.89 -13.66
CA TYR A 443 7.93 6.08 -12.53
C TYR A 443 6.65 5.33 -12.84
N TRP A 444 6.65 4.01 -12.66
CA TRP A 444 5.46 3.19 -12.84
C TRP A 444 5.05 2.47 -11.55
N LEU A 445 3.90 2.86 -11.01
CA LEU A 445 3.26 2.19 -9.88
C LEU A 445 2.23 1.20 -10.42
N ILE A 446 2.50 -0.09 -10.25
CA ILE A 446 1.59 -1.18 -10.63
C ILE A 446 0.93 -1.70 -9.36
N ASN A 447 -0.20 -1.11 -8.98
CA ASN A 447 -1.00 -1.54 -7.83
C ASN A 447 -1.78 -2.81 -8.18
N SER A 448 -1.06 -3.93 -8.22
CA SER A 448 -1.56 -5.21 -8.69
C SER A 448 -0.96 -6.40 -7.96
N CYS A 449 -1.77 -7.43 -7.71
CA CYS A 449 -1.36 -8.63 -6.97
C CYS A 449 -0.12 -9.29 -7.58
N GLU A 450 0.90 -9.55 -6.75
CA GLU A 450 2.03 -10.44 -7.08
C GLU A 450 2.80 -10.12 -8.38
N VAL A 451 2.66 -8.90 -8.92
CA VAL A 451 3.17 -8.56 -10.25
C VAL A 451 4.69 -8.50 -10.31
N ILE A 452 5.36 -8.24 -9.18
CA ILE A 452 6.82 -8.23 -9.06
C ILE A 452 7.27 -9.30 -8.05
N PRO A 453 7.28 -10.58 -8.47
CA PRO A 453 7.77 -11.67 -7.64
C PRO A 453 9.26 -11.50 -7.34
N THR A 454 9.71 -12.17 -6.29
CA THR A 454 11.10 -12.14 -5.83
C THR A 454 11.71 -13.53 -5.87
N ARG A 455 13.01 -13.62 -5.60
CA ARG A 455 13.74 -14.89 -5.63
C ARG A 455 13.11 -15.96 -4.74
N ILE A 456 12.66 -15.55 -3.54
CA ILE A 456 12.02 -16.43 -2.56
C ILE A 456 10.76 -17.10 -3.14
N ASP A 457 10.05 -16.38 -4.01
CA ASP A 457 8.82 -16.89 -4.61
C ASP A 457 9.10 -17.94 -5.68
N PHE A 458 10.16 -17.76 -6.48
CA PHE A 458 10.61 -18.76 -7.45
C PHE A 458 11.30 -19.96 -6.79
N GLU A 459 12.02 -19.75 -5.68
CA GLU A 459 12.55 -20.83 -4.86
C GLU A 459 11.43 -21.69 -4.27
N ALA A 460 10.33 -21.06 -3.82
CA ALA A 460 9.14 -21.80 -3.36
C ALA A 460 8.50 -22.67 -4.46
N LEU A 461 8.66 -22.27 -5.73
CA LEU A 461 8.22 -23.03 -6.90
C LEU A 461 9.23 -24.09 -7.37
N SER A 462 10.39 -24.22 -6.70
CA SER A 462 11.49 -25.07 -7.16
C SER A 462 11.95 -24.76 -8.58
N ASP A 463 11.91 -23.47 -8.97
CA ASP A 463 12.39 -23.04 -10.28
C ASP A 463 13.90 -23.35 -10.42
N PRO A 464 14.38 -23.81 -11.60
CA PRO A 464 15.80 -24.12 -11.79
C PRO A 464 16.71 -22.88 -11.88
N ALA A 465 16.16 -21.69 -12.12
CA ALA A 465 16.89 -20.44 -12.28
C ALA A 465 16.20 -19.24 -11.57
N PRO A 466 15.90 -19.35 -10.26
CA PRO A 466 15.07 -18.38 -9.53
C PRO A 466 15.72 -16.99 -9.44
N LYS A 467 17.03 -16.91 -9.66
CA LYS A 467 17.83 -15.69 -9.64
C LYS A 467 17.63 -14.83 -10.88
N CYS A 468 17.70 -15.43 -12.06
CA CYS A 468 17.55 -14.70 -13.33
C CYS A 468 16.10 -14.29 -13.57
N GLN A 469 15.17 -15.20 -13.24
CA GLN A 469 13.74 -15.01 -13.50
C GLN A 469 13.13 -13.75 -12.87
N VAL A 470 13.71 -13.27 -11.77
CA VAL A 470 13.27 -12.06 -11.05
C VAL A 470 13.55 -10.78 -11.83
N PHE A 471 14.63 -10.73 -12.60
CA PHE A 471 15.07 -9.51 -13.31
C PHE A 471 14.88 -9.59 -14.82
N ASP A 472 14.91 -10.78 -15.41
CA ASP A 472 14.83 -10.98 -16.86
C ASP A 472 13.63 -10.28 -17.53
N PRO A 473 12.42 -10.30 -16.94
CA PRO A 473 11.28 -9.60 -17.52
C PRO A 473 11.40 -8.08 -17.49
N TRP A 474 12.21 -7.53 -16.58
CA TRP A 474 12.29 -6.11 -16.33
C TRP A 474 13.38 -5.43 -17.15
N TRP A 475 14.46 -6.14 -17.51
CA TRP A 475 15.51 -5.58 -18.38
C TRP A 475 14.96 -4.91 -19.64
N PRO A 476 14.04 -5.53 -20.42
CA PRO A 476 13.43 -4.86 -21.58
C PRO A 476 12.65 -3.61 -21.23
N VAL A 477 11.96 -3.59 -20.09
CA VAL A 477 11.16 -2.46 -19.61
C VAL A 477 12.04 -1.26 -19.34
N PHE A 478 13.22 -1.48 -18.73
CA PHE A 478 14.15 -0.42 -18.39
C PHE A 478 15.00 0.10 -19.56
N ARG A 479 14.95 -0.53 -20.75
CA ARG A 479 15.79 -0.12 -21.91
C ARG A 479 15.56 1.33 -22.36
N GLY A 480 14.38 1.88 -22.10
CA GLY A 480 14.00 3.23 -22.51
C GLY A 480 14.38 4.33 -21.51
N GLY A 481 15.01 3.99 -20.37
CA GLY A 481 15.47 4.96 -19.38
C GLY A 481 14.50 5.28 -18.24
N ILE A 482 13.50 4.44 -17.95
CA ILE A 482 12.64 4.57 -16.76
C ILE A 482 13.46 4.50 -15.45
N HIS A 483 13.08 5.29 -14.44
CA HIS A 483 13.80 5.41 -13.17
C HIS A 483 13.41 4.34 -12.15
N ALA A 484 12.13 4.01 -12.03
CA ALA A 484 11.70 2.97 -11.12
C ALA A 484 10.35 2.35 -11.50
N ILE A 485 10.20 1.08 -11.13
CA ILE A 485 8.94 0.36 -11.16
C ILE A 485 8.64 -0.13 -9.76
N MET A 486 7.42 0.10 -9.32
CA MET A 486 6.94 -0.27 -8.00
C MET A 486 5.72 -1.17 -8.15
N GLY A 487 5.61 -2.17 -7.30
CA GLY A 487 4.46 -3.06 -7.27
C GLY A 487 4.47 -3.95 -6.05
N TRP A 488 3.75 -5.06 -6.14
CA TRP A 488 3.60 -6.00 -5.04
C TRP A 488 4.30 -7.32 -5.32
N ARG A 489 5.04 -7.80 -4.33
CA ARG A 489 5.47 -9.20 -4.24
C ARG A 489 4.30 -10.11 -3.93
N THR A 490 3.49 -9.71 -2.96
CA THR A 490 2.37 -10.50 -2.43
C THR A 490 1.08 -9.69 -2.51
N SER A 491 -0.08 -10.36 -2.52
CA SER A 491 -1.39 -9.71 -2.69
C SER A 491 -1.58 -8.52 -1.74
N PRO A 492 -1.94 -7.32 -2.24
CA PRO A 492 -2.44 -6.22 -1.42
C PRO A 492 -3.91 -6.43 -1.06
N PHE A 493 -4.47 -5.49 -0.30
CA PHE A 493 -5.92 -5.28 -0.24
C PHE A 493 -6.24 -4.06 -1.11
N PHE A 494 -7.12 -4.15 -2.10
CA PHE A 494 -7.41 -2.97 -2.93
C PHE A 494 -8.15 -1.84 -2.20
N SER A 495 -8.53 -2.04 -0.94
CA SER A 495 -8.99 -0.97 -0.05
C SER A 495 -7.94 -0.59 1.01
N ASP A 496 -6.67 -0.87 0.78
CA ASP A 496 -5.56 -0.31 1.55
C ASP A 496 -5.32 1.17 1.20
N ASN A 497 -4.42 1.85 1.91
CA ASN A 497 -4.09 3.25 1.65
C ASN A 497 -2.69 3.40 1.04
N VAL A 498 -2.15 2.38 0.38
CA VAL A 498 -0.73 2.36 0.02
C VAL A 498 -0.44 3.28 -1.15
N ALA A 499 -1.25 3.22 -2.22
CA ALA A 499 -1.15 4.19 -3.31
C ALA A 499 -1.36 5.62 -2.79
N VAL A 500 -2.38 5.83 -1.96
CA VAL A 500 -2.73 7.12 -1.34
C VAL A 500 -1.57 7.71 -0.54
N ASN A 501 -1.01 6.94 0.38
CA ASN A 501 0.10 7.36 1.24
C ASN A 501 1.39 7.54 0.43
N THR A 502 1.57 6.80 -0.67
CA THR A 502 2.67 7.01 -1.61
C THR A 502 2.56 8.37 -2.28
N ALA A 503 1.37 8.73 -2.81
CA ALA A 503 1.13 10.05 -3.39
C ALA A 503 1.35 11.19 -2.39
N ALA A 504 0.87 11.05 -1.16
CA ALA A 504 1.10 12.05 -0.11
C ALA A 504 2.60 12.25 0.18
N ALA A 505 3.37 11.16 0.22
CA ALA A 505 4.82 11.22 0.40
C ALA A 505 5.54 11.84 -0.81
N MET A 506 5.12 11.52 -2.04
CA MET A 506 5.64 12.15 -3.26
C MET A 506 5.32 13.65 -3.31
N ALA A 507 4.15 14.06 -2.83
CA ALA A 507 3.76 15.48 -2.75
C ALA A 507 4.65 16.30 -1.81
N LEU A 508 5.24 15.64 -0.80
CA LEU A 508 6.27 16.20 0.08
C LEU A 508 7.69 16.17 -0.52
N GLY A 509 7.82 15.68 -1.75
CA GLY A 509 9.09 15.56 -2.46
C GLY A 509 9.99 14.42 -2.00
N ARG A 510 9.41 13.37 -1.40
CA ARG A 510 10.17 12.17 -1.03
C ARG A 510 10.52 11.31 -2.26
N PRO A 511 11.62 10.53 -2.21
CA PRO A 511 11.95 9.56 -3.25
C PRO A 511 10.80 8.59 -3.51
N VAL A 512 10.52 8.28 -4.79
CA VAL A 512 9.31 7.56 -5.18
C VAL A 512 9.34 6.11 -4.69
N ALA A 513 10.46 5.41 -4.87
CA ALA A 513 10.63 4.02 -4.43
C ALA A 513 10.50 3.88 -2.90
N SER A 514 11.16 4.77 -2.14
CA SER A 514 11.07 4.82 -0.68
C SER A 514 9.69 5.20 -0.18
N SER A 515 8.94 6.02 -0.94
CA SER A 515 7.55 6.36 -0.62
C SER A 515 6.63 5.14 -0.70
N TRP A 516 6.74 4.35 -1.78
CA TRP A 516 5.97 3.11 -1.96
C TRP A 516 6.27 2.07 -0.88
N LEU A 517 7.56 1.76 -0.69
CA LEU A 517 8.01 0.86 0.37
C LEU A 517 7.54 1.32 1.75
N ASN A 518 7.59 2.64 2.01
CA ASN A 518 7.14 3.19 3.28
C ASN A 518 5.64 3.04 3.51
N ALA A 519 4.85 3.41 2.51
CA ALA A 519 3.40 3.30 2.56
C ALA A 519 2.96 1.86 2.81
N ALA A 520 3.51 0.90 2.08
CA ALA A 520 3.13 -0.51 2.17
C ALA A 520 3.33 -1.10 3.57
N HIS A 521 4.48 -0.87 4.21
CA HIS A 521 4.77 -1.50 5.49
C HIS A 521 4.18 -0.77 6.71
N THR A 522 3.82 0.52 6.55
CA THR A 522 3.15 1.29 7.62
C THR A 522 1.63 1.23 7.53
N ASP A 523 1.07 0.55 6.53
CA ASP A 523 -0.37 0.48 6.37
C ASP A 523 -1.03 -0.44 7.43
N PRO A 524 -2.03 0.05 8.18
CA PRO A 524 -2.76 -0.75 9.17
C PRO A 524 -3.39 -2.02 8.63
N ALA A 525 -3.76 -2.08 7.36
CA ALA A 525 -4.43 -3.22 6.76
C ALA A 525 -3.60 -4.50 6.87
N PHE A 526 -2.27 -4.37 6.92
CA PHE A 526 -1.34 -5.50 7.02
C PHE A 526 -0.88 -5.79 8.45
N ASN A 527 -1.42 -5.07 9.45
CA ASN A 527 -1.16 -5.35 10.86
C ASN A 527 -1.71 -6.73 11.27
N GLY A 528 -0.93 -7.43 12.10
CA GLY A 528 -1.25 -8.80 12.53
C GLY A 528 -0.87 -9.87 11.50
N ARG A 529 -0.18 -9.50 10.41
CA ARG A 529 0.38 -10.41 9.40
C ARG A 529 -0.69 -11.34 8.78
N PRO A 530 -1.79 -10.81 8.24
CA PRO A 530 -2.77 -11.65 7.56
C PRO A 530 -2.10 -12.39 6.41
N THR A 531 -2.46 -13.65 6.23
CA THR A 531 -1.92 -14.51 5.18
C THR A 531 -3.00 -14.94 4.20
N TYR A 532 -2.59 -15.27 2.99
CA TYR A 532 -3.43 -15.85 1.94
C TYR A 532 -2.64 -16.97 1.25
N VAL A 533 -3.30 -17.76 0.39
CA VAL A 533 -2.60 -18.72 -0.46
C VAL A 533 -2.17 -18.00 -1.73
N GLY A 534 -0.87 -17.87 -1.94
CA GLY A 534 -0.28 -17.18 -3.10
C GLY A 534 -0.81 -17.74 -4.42
N HIS A 535 -1.24 -16.87 -5.34
CA HIS A 535 -1.81 -17.31 -6.61
C HIS A 535 -0.71 -17.91 -7.50
N GLY A 536 0.45 -17.25 -7.56
CA GLY A 536 1.62 -17.73 -8.30
C GLY A 536 2.30 -18.93 -7.64
N THR A 537 2.36 -18.98 -6.30
CA THR A 537 3.17 -19.97 -5.58
C THR A 537 2.39 -21.16 -5.02
N GLY A 538 1.09 -21.02 -4.79
CA GLY A 538 0.25 -22.05 -4.15
C GLY A 538 0.56 -22.29 -2.67
N ILE A 539 1.41 -21.46 -2.03
CA ILE A 539 1.77 -21.58 -0.61
C ILE A 539 1.20 -20.43 0.21
N THR A 540 1.11 -20.60 1.53
CA THR A 540 0.69 -19.52 2.42
C THR A 540 1.73 -18.40 2.46
N GLN A 541 1.31 -17.20 2.08
CA GLN A 541 2.15 -16.00 2.05
C GLN A 541 1.51 -14.85 2.86
N PRO A 542 2.30 -13.91 3.40
CA PRO A 542 1.74 -12.71 4.00
C PRO A 542 1.13 -11.79 2.93
N ASN A 543 0.06 -11.08 3.25
CA ASN A 543 -0.44 -9.99 2.41
C ASN A 543 0.44 -8.73 2.53
N GLY A 544 0.44 -7.90 1.49
CA GLY A 544 1.00 -6.54 1.52
C GLY A 544 2.52 -6.47 1.64
N ARG A 545 3.26 -7.22 0.82
CA ARG A 545 4.72 -7.08 0.70
C ARG A 545 5.04 -6.37 -0.61
N ALA A 546 5.46 -5.12 -0.49
CA ALA A 546 5.85 -4.31 -1.64
C ALA A 546 7.23 -4.70 -2.17
N THR A 547 7.41 -4.46 -3.47
CA THR A 547 8.67 -4.58 -4.20
C THR A 547 8.89 -3.35 -5.08
N VAL A 548 10.14 -2.98 -5.25
CA VAL A 548 10.57 -1.95 -6.20
C VAL A 548 11.79 -2.45 -6.97
N ILE A 549 11.90 -2.04 -8.24
CA ILE A 549 13.06 -2.25 -9.10
C ILE A 549 13.47 -0.90 -9.66
N TYR A 550 14.77 -0.60 -9.71
CA TYR A 550 15.31 0.63 -10.28
C TYR A 550 16.75 0.43 -10.77
N PRO A 551 17.26 1.28 -11.70
CA PRO A 551 18.67 1.29 -12.04
C PRO A 551 19.54 1.66 -10.84
N CYS A 552 20.72 1.07 -10.76
CA CYS A 552 21.62 1.34 -9.64
C CYS A 552 21.97 2.83 -9.54
N GLY A 553 21.93 3.37 -8.31
CA GLY A 553 22.13 4.80 -8.04
C GLY A 553 20.90 5.68 -8.29
N ARG A 554 19.75 5.11 -8.67
CA ARG A 554 18.51 5.86 -8.98
C ARG A 554 17.36 5.63 -8.00
N GLY A 555 17.57 4.82 -6.96
CA GLY A 555 16.56 4.54 -5.95
C GLY A 555 16.10 5.78 -5.15
N SER A 556 16.97 6.79 -5.07
CA SER A 556 16.74 8.07 -4.40
C SER A 556 15.97 9.08 -5.24
N ASP A 557 15.62 8.73 -6.48
CA ASP A 557 15.02 9.69 -7.39
C ASP A 557 13.58 10.06 -6.99
N ARG A 558 13.25 11.32 -7.25
CA ARG A 558 12.00 11.99 -6.88
C ARG A 558 11.16 12.22 -8.12
N ALA A 559 9.87 12.46 -7.92
CA ALA A 559 8.90 12.56 -9.00
C ALA A 559 9.24 13.57 -10.12
N TRP A 560 10.08 14.58 -9.84
CA TRP A 560 10.53 15.57 -10.84
C TRP A 560 11.86 15.24 -11.54
N GLN A 561 12.57 14.20 -11.11
CA GLN A 561 13.72 13.64 -11.84
C GLN A 561 13.15 12.70 -12.91
N VAL A 562 13.25 13.16 -14.15
CA VAL A 562 12.59 12.56 -15.33
C VAL A 562 13.51 12.53 -16.54
N GLU A 563 14.81 12.72 -16.31
CA GLU A 563 15.83 12.72 -17.35
C GLU A 563 15.97 11.35 -18.03
N ASP A 564 16.50 11.31 -19.25
CA ASP A 564 16.81 10.03 -19.89
C ASP A 564 18.02 9.37 -19.22
N LEU A 565 17.80 8.19 -18.65
CA LEU A 565 18.84 7.35 -18.05
C LEU A 565 19.58 6.49 -19.06
N GLY A 566 19.04 6.35 -20.28
CA GLY A 566 19.48 5.37 -21.26
C GLY A 566 19.28 3.93 -20.81
N LYS A 567 19.85 2.97 -21.56
CA LYS A 567 19.81 1.55 -21.18
C LYS A 567 20.66 1.34 -19.92
N PRO A 568 20.10 0.82 -18.80
CA PRO A 568 20.90 0.52 -17.63
C PRO A 568 21.80 -0.69 -17.86
N THR A 569 22.91 -0.72 -17.13
CA THR A 569 23.80 -1.89 -16.99
C THR A 569 23.70 -2.53 -15.62
N CYS A 570 22.84 -1.99 -14.74
CA CYS A 570 22.70 -2.44 -13.36
C CYS A 570 21.27 -2.17 -12.90
N LEU A 571 20.60 -3.19 -12.37
CA LEU A 571 19.29 -3.07 -11.71
C LEU A 571 19.41 -3.50 -10.26
N GLU A 572 18.68 -2.82 -9.40
CA GLU A 572 18.55 -3.13 -7.99
C GLU A 572 17.08 -3.39 -7.65
N MET A 573 16.86 -4.41 -6.82
CA MET A 573 15.55 -4.72 -6.26
C MET A 573 15.57 -4.53 -4.75
N ARG A 574 14.48 -3.95 -4.22
CA ARG A 574 14.18 -3.90 -2.78
C ARG A 574 12.77 -4.38 -2.53
N TYR A 575 12.58 -5.23 -1.52
CA TYR A 575 11.26 -5.77 -1.19
C TYR A 575 11.15 -6.12 0.29
N TYR A 576 9.92 -6.17 0.80
CA TYR A 576 9.67 -6.65 2.16
C TYR A 576 9.48 -8.17 2.19
N ASN A 577 10.05 -8.81 3.21
CA ASN A 577 9.80 -10.21 3.54
C ASN A 577 9.54 -10.38 5.04
N ASN A 578 8.77 -11.41 5.41
CA ASN A 578 8.74 -11.84 6.81
C ASN A 578 9.87 -12.85 7.03
N ASP A 579 10.69 -12.60 8.04
CA ASP A 579 11.64 -13.60 8.54
C ASP A 579 10.92 -14.68 9.38
#